data_AF-A0A7S1U9H8-F1
#
_entry.id   AF-A0A7S1U9H8-F1
#
_cell.length_a   1.000
_cell.length_b   1.000
_cell.length_c   1.000
_cell.angle_alpha   90.00
_cell.angle_beta   90.00
_cell.angle_gamma   90.00
#
_symmetry.space_group_name_H-M   'P 1'
#
loop_
_entity.id
_entity.type
_entity.pdbx_description
1 polymer ?
#
loop_
_entity_poly.entity_id
_entity_poly.type
_entity_poly.pdbx_seq_one_letter_code
_entity_poly.pdbx_strand_id
1 'polypeptide(L)'
;DMLNLTNRRTLKAKMRVKKDIFAAWQESQLDHKVCVMYTPFIGDEKRDVVEYTSQGFLGAAHTMLTYTRCMDSILCVPLMVDVAVFADFFQRRSVPAEDVALALAYLFKASLRLGALGFRFKPKPTP
;
A
#
# COMPACT_ATOMS: atom_id res chain seq x y z
N ASP A 1 -8.28 12.90 -7.67
CA ASP A 1 -6.94 12.27 -7.56
C ASP A 1 -6.28 12.04 -8.93
N MET A 2 -6.84 11.17 -9.78
CA MET A 2 -6.17 10.69 -11.01
C MET A 2 -5.73 11.78 -12.01
N LEU A 3 -6.50 12.87 -12.18
CA LEU A 3 -6.08 14.00 -13.02
C LEU A 3 -4.75 14.61 -12.55
N ASN A 4 -4.54 14.71 -11.23
CA ASN A 4 -3.28 15.25 -10.68
C ASN A 4 -2.10 14.28 -10.85
N LEU A 5 -2.37 12.98 -10.99
CA LEU A 5 -1.35 11.94 -11.25
C LEU A 5 -0.86 11.93 -12.70
N THR A 6 -1.39 12.77 -13.57
CA THR A 6 -0.81 13.02 -14.90
C THR A 6 0.52 13.78 -14.80
N ASN A 7 0.75 14.52 -13.71
CA ASN A 7 2.00 15.22 -13.46
C ASN A 7 3.12 14.24 -13.07
N ARG A 8 4.32 14.37 -13.66
CA ARG A 8 5.46 13.45 -13.39
C ARG A 8 5.86 13.39 -11.91
N ARG A 9 5.78 14.50 -11.19
CA ARG A 9 6.18 14.58 -9.77
C ARG A 9 5.23 13.78 -8.87
N THR A 10 3.93 13.98 -9.03
CA THR A 10 2.89 13.30 -8.25
C THR A 10 2.82 11.82 -8.62
N LEU A 11 2.98 11.49 -9.90
CA LEU A 11 3.10 10.11 -10.36
C LEU A 11 4.29 9.42 -9.71
N LYS A 12 5.49 10.02 -9.74
CA LYS A 12 6.69 9.46 -9.10
C LYS A 12 6.48 9.17 -7.61
N ALA A 13 5.80 10.08 -6.89
CA ALA A 13 5.47 9.88 -5.49
C ALA A 13 4.51 8.68 -5.28
N LYS A 14 3.46 8.56 -6.08
CA LYS A 14 2.52 7.42 -6.02
C LYS A 14 3.21 6.09 -6.37
N MET A 15 4.09 6.10 -7.37
CA MET A 15 4.83 4.91 -7.79
C MET A 15 5.79 4.42 -6.71
N ARG A 16 6.42 5.32 -5.95
CA ARG A 16 7.29 4.94 -4.83
C ARG A 16 6.55 4.09 -3.81
N VAL A 17 5.34 4.51 -3.43
CA VAL A 17 4.53 3.82 -2.41
C VAL A 17 3.95 2.51 -2.96
N LYS A 18 3.54 2.48 -4.23
CA LYS A 18 2.96 1.27 -4.83
C LYS A 18 3.99 0.20 -5.21
N LYS A 19 5.20 0.58 -5.62
CA LYS A 19 6.23 -0.38 -6.06
C LYS A 19 6.93 -1.09 -4.91
N ASP A 20 7.05 -0.44 -3.75
CA ASP A 20 7.86 -0.89 -2.61
C ASP A 20 7.16 -1.92 -1.70
N ILE A 21 5.96 -2.39 -2.06
CA ILE A 21 5.15 -3.29 -1.22
C ILE A 21 5.79 -4.67 -0.98
N PHE A 22 6.65 -5.12 -1.89
CA PHE A 22 7.34 -6.41 -1.79
C PHE A 22 8.75 -6.31 -1.19
N ALA A 23 9.21 -5.10 -0.83
CA ALA A 23 10.57 -4.89 -0.36
C ALA A 23 10.91 -5.68 0.93
N ALA A 24 9.91 -5.97 1.76
CA ALA A 24 10.08 -6.76 2.97
C ALA A 24 10.44 -8.24 2.68
N TRP A 25 10.03 -8.77 1.52
CA TRP A 25 10.16 -10.19 1.17
C TRP A 25 11.45 -10.52 0.42
N GLN A 26 12.25 -9.51 0.07
CA GLN A 26 13.59 -9.65 -0.55
C GLN A 26 13.63 -10.55 -1.81
N GLU A 27 12.51 -10.66 -2.53
CA GLU A 27 12.45 -11.43 -3.77
C GLU A 27 13.08 -10.62 -4.91
N SER A 28 14.35 -10.91 -5.21
CA SER A 28 15.14 -10.22 -6.23
C SER A 28 14.69 -10.50 -7.67
N GLN A 29 13.87 -11.54 -7.89
CA GLN A 29 13.45 -12.04 -9.20
C GLN A 29 11.96 -11.77 -9.51
N LEU A 30 11.25 -11.00 -8.69
CA LEU A 30 9.83 -10.74 -8.89
C LEU A 30 9.60 -9.64 -9.94
N ASP A 31 8.97 -9.97 -11.07
CA ASP A 31 8.58 -8.98 -12.08
C ASP A 31 7.34 -8.19 -11.60
N HIS A 32 7.57 -7.01 -11.04
CA HIS A 32 6.51 -6.16 -10.49
C HIS A 32 6.33 -4.88 -11.32
N LYS A 33 5.25 -4.87 -12.11
CA LYS A 33 4.83 -3.70 -12.89
C LYS A 33 3.55 -3.10 -12.34
N VAL A 34 3.56 -1.78 -12.18
CA VAL A 34 2.39 -0.99 -11.79
C VAL A 34 2.17 0.10 -12.82
N CYS A 35 0.92 0.24 -13.28
CA CYS A 35 0.48 1.29 -14.19
C CYS A 35 -0.67 2.07 -13.54
N VAL A 36 -0.72 3.38 -13.77
CA VAL A 36 -1.84 4.23 -13.36
C VAL A 36 -2.21 5.07 -14.57
N MET A 37 -3.50 5.04 -14.93
CA MET A 37 -4.04 5.74 -16.09
C MET A 37 -5.21 6.61 -15.65
N TYR A 38 -5.30 7.80 -16.25
CA TYR A 38 -6.42 8.71 -16.02
C TYR A 38 -7.42 8.58 -17.17
N THR A 39 -8.69 8.35 -16.83
CA THR A 39 -9.79 8.26 -17.80
C THR A 39 -10.97 9.09 -17.28
N PRO A 40 -11.28 10.25 -17.90
CA PRO A 40 -12.28 11.19 -17.38
C PRO A 40 -13.67 10.58 -17.17
N PHE A 41 -14.10 9.70 -18.07
CA PHE A 41 -15.43 9.07 -18.03
C PHE A 41 -15.65 8.18 -16.80
N ILE A 42 -14.58 7.66 -16.21
CA ILE A 42 -14.65 6.75 -15.07
C ILE A 42 -14.95 7.51 -13.76
N GLY A 43 -14.66 8.82 -13.70
CA GLY A 43 -14.91 9.62 -12.50
C GLY A 43 -14.17 9.11 -11.26
N ASP A 44 -14.89 8.96 -10.14
CA ASP A 44 -14.37 8.45 -8.86
C ASP A 44 -14.31 6.91 -8.79
N GLU A 45 -14.87 6.22 -9.78
CA GLU A 45 -14.97 4.76 -9.80
C GLU A 45 -13.64 4.11 -10.21
N LYS A 46 -12.71 4.02 -9.27
CA LYS A 46 -11.42 3.39 -9.52
C LYS A 46 -11.57 1.92 -9.91
N ARG A 47 -10.86 1.54 -10.96
CA ARG A 47 -10.75 0.17 -11.46
C ARG A 47 -9.33 -0.32 -11.23
N ASP A 48 -9.17 -1.38 -10.46
CA ASP A 48 -7.88 -2.04 -10.25
C ASP A 48 -7.88 -3.40 -10.94
N VAL A 49 -6.86 -3.63 -11.77
CA VAL A 49 -6.65 -4.88 -12.47
C VAL A 49 -5.28 -5.39 -12.06
N VAL A 50 -5.26 -6.53 -11.39
CA VAL A 50 -4.02 -7.12 -10.89
C VAL A 50 -3.92 -8.55 -11.37
N GLU A 51 -2.81 -8.87 -12.02
CA GLU A 51 -2.49 -10.21 -12.46
C GLU A 51 -1.33 -10.73 -11.62
N TYR A 52 -1.51 -11.90 -11.02
CA TYR A 52 -0.48 -12.61 -10.28
C TYR A 52 -0.21 -13.92 -10.98
N THR A 53 1.03 -14.12 -11.42
CA THR A 53 1.48 -15.40 -11.98
C THR A 53 2.54 -15.99 -11.07
N SER A 54 2.28 -17.18 -10.53
CA SER A 54 3.17 -17.92 -9.66
C SER A 54 3.44 -19.33 -10.21
N GLN A 55 4.53 -19.95 -9.76
CA GLN A 55 4.81 -21.36 -10.05
C GLN A 55 4.11 -22.23 -9.00
N GLY A 56 3.20 -23.09 -9.47
CA GLY A 56 2.50 -24.09 -8.69
C GLY A 56 3.24 -25.43 -8.64
N PHE A 57 2.53 -26.46 -8.18
CA PHE A 57 3.06 -27.82 -8.05
C PHE A 57 3.58 -28.35 -9.39
N LEU A 58 4.75 -29.02 -9.36
CA LEU A 58 5.45 -29.54 -10.53
C LEU A 58 5.79 -28.48 -11.60
N GLY A 59 5.94 -27.23 -11.21
CA GLY A 59 6.29 -26.13 -12.13
C GLY A 59 5.14 -25.68 -13.03
N ALA A 60 3.90 -26.12 -12.76
CA ALA A 60 2.73 -25.64 -13.47
C ALA A 60 2.49 -24.15 -13.15
N ALA A 61 2.42 -23.29 -14.15
CA ALA A 61 2.11 -21.88 -13.94
C ALA A 61 0.66 -21.72 -13.47
N HIS A 62 0.47 -20.95 -12.40
CA HIS A 62 -0.84 -20.57 -11.87
C HIS A 62 -1.00 -19.06 -12.00
N THR A 63 -2.00 -18.62 -12.76
CA THR A 63 -2.30 -17.21 -12.98
C THR A 63 -3.65 -16.86 -12.37
N MET A 64 -3.65 -15.82 -11.53
CA MET A 64 -4.84 -15.25 -10.92
C MET A 64 -5.02 -13.80 -11.39
N LEU A 65 -6.18 -13.51 -11.98
CA LEU A 65 -6.57 -12.16 -12.36
C LEU A 65 -7.61 -11.64 -11.35
N THR A 66 -7.33 -10.50 -10.75
CA THR A 66 -8.25 -9.81 -9.85
C THR A 66 -8.72 -8.51 -10.51
N TYR A 67 -10.03 -8.34 -10.59
CA TYR A 67 -10.67 -7.13 -11.09
C TYR A 67 -11.53 -6.52 -9.99
N THR A 68 -11.20 -5.30 -9.58
CA THR A 68 -11.99 -4.58 -8.56
C THR A 68 -12.50 -3.26 -9.12
N ARG A 69 -13.75 -2.95 -8.78
CA ARG A 69 -14.39 -1.66 -9.02
C ARG A 69 -14.86 -1.11 -7.68
N CYS A 70 -14.44 0.10 -7.35
CA CYS A 70 -14.87 0.74 -6.13
C CYS A 70 -14.78 2.26 -6.29
N MET A 71 -15.66 3.00 -5.62
CA MET A 71 -15.50 4.44 -5.48
C MET A 71 -14.35 4.70 -4.49
N ASP A 72 -13.26 5.33 -4.96
CA ASP A 72 -12.06 5.55 -4.14
C ASP A 72 -12.39 6.46 -2.95
N SER A 73 -13.33 7.41 -3.12
CA SER A 73 -13.76 8.30 -2.04
C SER A 73 -14.50 7.55 -0.93
N ILE A 74 -15.41 6.62 -1.27
CA ILE A 74 -16.15 5.84 -0.26
C ILE A 74 -15.23 4.91 0.51
N LEU A 75 -14.20 4.36 -0.14
CA LEU A 75 -13.20 3.54 0.54
C LEU A 75 -12.29 4.39 1.45
N CYS A 76 -11.99 5.63 1.06
CA CYS A 76 -11.08 6.52 1.78
C CYS A 76 -11.72 7.17 3.02
N VAL A 77 -12.99 7.56 2.94
CA VAL A 77 -13.65 8.33 4.03
C VAL A 77 -13.64 7.60 5.38
N PRO A 78 -14.01 6.31 5.50
CA PRO A 78 -13.95 5.59 6.77
C PRO A 78 -12.53 5.53 7.34
N LEU A 79 -11.52 5.32 6.48
CA LEU A 79 -10.11 5.30 6.89
C LEU A 79 -9.67 6.66 7.43
N MET A 80 -10.15 7.77 6.85
CA MET A 80 -9.87 9.12 7.37
C MET A 80 -10.51 9.35 8.75
N VAL A 81 -11.74 8.85 8.95
CA VAL A 81 -12.42 8.91 10.24
C VAL A 81 -11.65 8.10 11.29
N ASP A 82 -11.24 6.88 10.97
CA ASP A 82 -10.45 6.03 11.86
C ASP A 82 -9.15 6.71 12.29
N VAL A 83 -8.39 7.28 11.33
CA VAL A 83 -7.15 8.02 11.64
C VAL A 83 -7.43 9.19 12.59
N ALA A 84 -8.49 9.97 12.36
CA ALA A 84 -8.81 11.12 13.21
C ALA A 84 -9.18 10.69 14.64
N VAL A 85 -9.98 9.64 14.78
CA VAL A 85 -10.42 9.09 16.08
C VAL A 85 -9.23 8.53 16.85
N PHE A 86 -8.37 7.73 16.20
CA PHE A 86 -7.20 7.17 16.87
C PHE A 86 -6.17 8.24 17.20
N ALA A 87 -5.96 9.24 16.34
CA ALA A 87 -5.07 10.35 16.64
C ALA A 87 -5.50 11.12 17.90
N ASP A 88 -6.79 11.44 18.04
CA ASP A 88 -7.33 12.08 19.24
C ASP A 88 -7.17 11.18 20.48
N PHE A 89 -7.46 9.88 20.35
CA PHE A 89 -7.29 8.92 21.45
C PHE A 89 -5.83 8.87 21.94
N PHE A 90 -4.87 8.72 21.04
CA PHE A 90 -3.44 8.65 21.40
C PHE A 90 -2.93 9.97 21.96
N GLN A 91 -3.40 11.10 21.43
CA GLN A 91 -3.07 12.43 21.96
C GLN A 91 -3.52 12.58 23.42
N ARG A 92 -4.77 12.18 23.75
CA ARG A 92 -5.29 12.23 25.13
C ARG A 92 -4.55 11.32 26.10
N ARG A 93 -3.93 10.26 25.59
CA ARG A 93 -3.16 9.28 26.38
C ARG A 93 -1.67 9.60 26.45
N SER A 94 -1.22 10.68 25.80
CA SER A 94 0.19 11.09 25.74
C SER A 94 1.13 9.97 25.27
N VAL A 95 0.65 9.14 24.33
CA VAL A 95 1.44 8.04 23.76
C VAL A 95 2.56 8.62 22.88
N PRO A 96 3.79 8.10 22.95
CA PRO A 96 4.89 8.59 22.12
C PRO A 96 4.58 8.39 20.64
N ALA A 97 5.00 9.35 19.81
CA ALA A 97 4.69 9.37 18.37
C ALA A 97 5.15 8.10 17.63
N GLU A 98 6.21 7.45 18.13
CA GLU A 98 6.76 6.20 17.60
C GLU A 98 5.74 5.04 17.69
N ASP A 99 5.16 4.84 18.87
CA ASP A 99 4.17 3.81 19.13
C ASP A 99 2.87 4.09 18.37
N VAL A 100 2.50 5.37 18.25
CA VAL A 100 1.35 5.80 17.43
C VAL A 100 1.57 5.45 15.96
N ALA A 101 2.75 5.74 15.42
CA ALA A 101 3.06 5.44 14.03
C ALA A 101 3.06 3.94 13.74
N LEU A 102 3.51 3.12 14.69
CA LEU A 102 3.43 1.66 14.60
C LEU A 102 1.98 1.17 14.68
N ALA A 103 1.19 1.69 15.62
CA ALA A 103 -0.21 1.31 15.81
C ALA A 103 -1.08 1.67 14.59
N LEU A 104 -0.79 2.79 13.92
CA LEU A 104 -1.52 3.24 12.73
C LEU A 104 -0.94 2.72 11.41
N ALA A 105 0.13 1.93 11.44
CA ALA A 105 0.84 1.49 10.23
C ALA A 105 -0.08 0.75 9.23
N TYR A 106 -1.09 0.03 9.71
CA TYR A 106 -2.04 -0.71 8.85
C TYR A 106 -2.94 0.21 7.99
N LEU A 107 -3.14 1.47 8.40
CA LEU A 107 -3.93 2.45 7.65
C LEU A 107 -3.14 3.11 6.51
N PHE A 108 -1.81 3.02 6.55
CA PHE A 108 -0.94 3.71 5.60
C PHE A 108 -0.16 2.73 4.73
N LYS A 109 -0.24 2.92 3.41
CA LYS A 109 0.52 2.13 2.43
C LYS A 109 2.02 2.49 2.37
N ALA A 110 2.49 3.40 3.23
CA ALA A 110 3.90 3.75 3.31
C ALA A 110 4.60 2.79 4.26
N SER A 111 5.59 2.05 3.76
CA SER A 111 6.52 1.31 4.57
C SER A 111 7.19 2.31 5.51
N LEU A 112 6.80 2.35 6.79
CA LEU A 112 7.64 2.98 7.80
C LEU A 112 8.97 2.22 7.71
N ARG A 113 10.02 2.89 7.24
CA ARG A 113 11.36 2.33 7.40
C ARG A 113 11.67 2.45 8.90
N LEU A 114 11.27 1.43 9.67
CA LEU A 114 11.60 1.32 11.10
C LEU A 114 13.14 1.30 11.34
N GLY A 115 13.95 1.23 10.28
CA GLY A 115 15.40 1.42 10.36
C GLY A 115 15.85 2.79 10.90
N ALA A 116 15.01 3.84 10.85
CA ALA A 116 15.31 5.13 11.48
C ALA A 116 14.91 5.20 12.97
N LEU A 117 14.16 4.20 13.47
CA LEU A 117 13.64 4.12 14.84
C LEU A 117 14.16 2.89 15.61
N GLY A 118 15.20 2.22 15.12
CA GLY A 118 15.83 1.09 15.82
C GLY A 118 15.05 -0.22 15.86
N PHE A 119 13.83 -0.29 15.32
CA PHE A 119 13.06 -1.54 15.28
C PHE A 119 13.32 -2.32 13.99
N ARG A 120 14.17 -3.34 14.11
CA ARG A 120 14.34 -4.35 13.07
C ARG A 120 13.24 -5.40 13.24
N PHE A 121 12.23 -5.40 12.37
CA PHE A 121 11.49 -6.64 12.11
C PHE A 121 12.50 -7.59 11.45
N LYS A 122 13.27 -8.33 12.25
CA LYS A 122 13.94 -9.52 11.74
C LYS A 122 12.79 -10.46 11.37
N PRO A 123 12.61 -10.85 10.09
CA PRO A 123 11.85 -12.06 9.84
C PRO A 123 12.46 -13.14 10.74
N LYS A 124 11.63 -13.82 11.53
CA LYS A 124 12.07 -15.00 12.28
C LYS A 124 12.87 -15.86 11.28
N PRO A 125 14.09 -16.32 11.62
CA PRO A 125 14.69 -17.38 10.84
C PRO A 125 13.70 -18.55 10.93
N THR A 126 13.03 -18.86 9.83
CA THR A 126 12.39 -20.17 9.69
C THR A 126 13.51 -21.22 9.69
N PRO A 127 13.26 -22.39 10.29
CA PRO A 127 14.25 -23.44 10.47
C PRO A 127 14.92 -23.88 9.17
#